data_AF-A0A1G8HIR8-F1
#
_entry.id   AF-A0A1G8HIR8-F1
#
_cell.length_a   1.000
_cell.length_b   1.000
_cell.length_c   1.000
_cell.angle_alpha   90.00
_cell.angle_beta   90.00
_cell.angle_gamma   90.00
#
_symmetry.space_group_name_H-M   'P 1'
#
loop_
_entity.id
_entity.type
_entity.pdbx_description
1 polymer ?
#
loop_
_entity_poly.entity_id
_entity_poly.type
_entity_poly.pdbx_seq_one_letter_code
_entity_poly.pdbx_strand_id
1 'polypeptide(L)'
;MNKDILLNDKLNNCHLNLHTLSERSGVAYSTIYNLFTGKKSITDAKTESLYRIARVLGISMDELFIQFTQKDNGQPIKDFLLMWEDEVIASIRVGETTVKIQRFDVNPIKQIFYKDEISRFEFGEILRRRCWDEHRPDIKEVLKMIGLDEFNPYKICMITHGKMVQDKTWFKFEGETICYADLLRKKNAS
;
A
#
# COMPACT_ATOMS: atom_id res chain seq x y z
N MET A 1 16.98 -15.38 -13.54
CA MET A 1 15.80 -16.11 -13.03
C MET A 1 14.73 -15.07 -12.72
N ASN A 2 13.59 -15.10 -13.43
CA ASN A 2 12.53 -14.09 -13.32
C ASN A 2 12.02 -14.01 -11.88
N LYS A 3 12.15 -12.84 -11.23
CA LYS A 3 11.77 -12.64 -9.82
C LYS A 3 10.31 -12.21 -9.62
N ASP A 4 9.52 -12.03 -10.69
CA ASP A 4 8.18 -11.45 -10.60
C ASP A 4 7.06 -12.46 -10.90
N ILE A 5 7.15 -13.66 -10.32
CA ILE A 5 6.05 -14.64 -10.35
C ILE A 5 5.25 -14.51 -9.06
N LEU A 6 3.99 -14.07 -9.16
CA LEU A 6 3.03 -14.09 -8.06
C LEU A 6 2.86 -15.52 -7.55
N LEU A 7 2.65 -15.68 -6.25
CA LEU A 7 2.44 -16.99 -5.62
C LEU A 7 3.60 -17.99 -5.81
N ASN A 8 4.83 -17.53 -6.05
CA ASN A 8 5.98 -18.41 -6.22
C ASN A 8 6.17 -19.36 -5.01
N ASP A 9 5.99 -18.85 -3.78
CA ASP A 9 6.09 -19.68 -2.58
C ASP A 9 5.03 -20.77 -2.53
N LYS A 10 3.80 -20.47 -2.95
CA LYS A 10 2.72 -21.46 -3.03
C LYS A 10 3.00 -22.52 -4.09
N LEU A 11 3.53 -22.12 -5.24
CA LEU A 11 3.97 -23.05 -6.29
C LEU A 11 5.06 -23.98 -5.75
N ASN A 12 6.07 -23.45 -5.07
CA ASN A 12 7.15 -24.23 -4.48
C ASN A 12 6.65 -25.21 -3.42
N ASN A 13 5.74 -24.79 -2.54
CA ASN A 13 5.14 -25.64 -1.51
C ASN A 13 4.30 -26.78 -2.10
N CYS A 14 3.73 -26.59 -3.30
CA CYS A 14 3.01 -27.63 -4.02
C CYS A 14 3.91 -28.44 -4.98
N HIS A 15 5.21 -28.17 -5.02
CA HIS A 15 6.16 -28.73 -5.99
C HIS A 15 5.71 -28.54 -7.45
N LEU A 16 5.22 -27.33 -7.76
CA LEU A 16 4.72 -26.94 -9.08
C LEU A 16 5.60 -25.85 -9.68
N ASN A 17 5.59 -25.79 -11.02
CA ASN A 17 5.97 -24.62 -11.79
C ASN A 17 4.80 -24.22 -12.71
N LEU A 18 4.90 -23.12 -13.45
CA LEU A 18 3.79 -22.65 -14.30
C LEU A 18 3.36 -23.67 -15.38
N HIS A 19 4.30 -24.46 -15.90
CA HIS A 19 4.02 -25.51 -16.88
C HIS A 19 3.25 -26.66 -16.23
N THR A 20 3.76 -27.18 -15.12
CA THR A 20 3.11 -28.27 -14.37
C THR A 20 1.75 -27.83 -13.81
N LEU A 21 1.59 -26.57 -13.41
CA LEU A 21 0.30 -26.00 -13.04
C LEU A 21 -0.66 -25.98 -14.23
N SER A 22 -0.18 -25.65 -15.43
CA SER A 22 -0.99 -25.68 -16.66
C SER A 22 -1.48 -27.08 -16.98
N GLU A 23 -0.59 -28.06 -16.96
CA GLU A 23 -0.91 -29.46 -17.21
C GLU A 23 -1.94 -29.99 -16.20
N ARG A 24 -1.70 -29.74 -14.89
CA ARG A 24 -2.56 -30.27 -13.82
C ARG A 24 -3.91 -29.57 -13.70
N SER A 25 -3.97 -28.27 -13.98
CA SER A 25 -5.24 -27.51 -13.92
C SER A 25 -6.04 -27.62 -15.21
N GLY A 26 -5.43 -28.04 -16.32
CA GLY A 26 -6.06 -27.99 -17.64
C GLY A 26 -6.36 -26.56 -18.12
N VAL A 27 -5.69 -25.55 -17.54
CA VAL A 27 -5.76 -24.15 -17.96
C VAL A 27 -4.58 -23.87 -18.88
N ALA A 28 -4.82 -23.18 -20.00
CA ALA A 28 -3.78 -22.87 -20.98
C ALA A 28 -2.60 -22.13 -20.33
N TYR A 29 -1.38 -22.54 -20.68
CA TYR A 29 -0.15 -21.97 -20.13
C TYR A 29 -0.09 -20.44 -20.27
N SER A 30 -0.53 -19.90 -21.41
CA SER A 30 -0.59 -18.45 -21.63
C SER A 30 -1.48 -17.71 -20.62
N THR A 31 -2.58 -18.34 -20.20
CA THR A 31 -3.48 -17.77 -19.18
C THR A 31 -2.82 -17.77 -17.81
N ILE A 32 -2.21 -18.89 -17.42
CA ILE A 32 -1.45 -18.99 -16.17
C ILE A 32 -0.29 -18.01 -16.16
N TYR A 33 0.53 -18.01 -17.22
CA TYR A 33 1.67 -17.12 -17.34
C TYR A 33 1.25 -15.65 -17.22
N ASN A 34 0.21 -15.22 -17.93
CA ASN A 34 -0.26 -13.83 -17.85
C ASN A 34 -0.81 -13.46 -16.47
N LEU A 35 -1.52 -14.38 -15.80
CA LEU A 35 -2.01 -14.16 -14.44
C LEU A 35 -0.85 -14.07 -13.44
N PHE A 36 0.01 -15.08 -13.42
CA PHE A 36 1.09 -15.21 -12.44
C PHE A 36 2.23 -14.21 -12.67
N THR A 37 2.35 -13.60 -13.84
CA THR A 37 3.26 -12.47 -14.07
C THR A 37 2.59 -11.10 -13.91
N GLY A 38 1.29 -11.06 -13.57
CA GLY A 38 0.53 -9.83 -13.41
C GLY A 38 0.21 -9.08 -14.70
N LYS A 39 0.45 -9.67 -15.88
CA LYS A 39 0.05 -9.11 -17.18
C LYS A 39 -1.46 -9.09 -17.39
N LYS A 40 -2.18 -9.92 -16.64
CA LYS A 40 -3.64 -9.99 -16.63
C LYS A 40 -4.15 -9.95 -15.19
N SER A 41 -5.13 -9.09 -14.90
CA SER A 41 -5.80 -9.06 -13.60
C SER A 41 -6.59 -10.34 -13.36
N ILE A 42 -6.65 -10.78 -12.11
CA ILE A 42 -7.49 -11.92 -11.71
C ILE A 42 -8.98 -11.66 -11.96
N THR A 43 -9.41 -10.39 -11.90
CA THR A 43 -10.80 -9.98 -12.18
C THR A 43 -11.22 -10.26 -13.62
N ASP A 44 -10.28 -10.31 -14.55
CA ASP A 44 -10.53 -10.48 -15.98
C ASP A 44 -10.42 -11.97 -16.40
N ALA A 45 -10.07 -12.85 -15.47
CA ALA A 45 -9.93 -14.27 -15.71
C ALA A 45 -11.30 -14.96 -15.71
N LYS A 46 -11.43 -16.02 -16.51
CA LYS A 46 -12.63 -16.85 -16.47
C LYS A 46 -12.71 -17.56 -15.13
N THR A 47 -13.86 -17.47 -14.46
CA THR A 47 -14.11 -18.10 -13.15
C THR A 47 -13.74 -19.59 -13.12
N GLU A 48 -14.09 -20.33 -14.18
CA GLU A 48 -13.72 -21.74 -14.33
C GLU A 48 -12.20 -21.98 -14.29
N SER A 49 -11.42 -21.11 -14.93
CA SER A 49 -9.95 -21.20 -14.90
C SER A 49 -9.42 -20.95 -13.50
N LEU A 50 -9.99 -19.99 -12.78
CA LEU A 50 -9.61 -19.69 -11.39
C LEU A 50 -9.93 -20.86 -10.45
N TYR A 51 -11.11 -21.47 -10.57
CA TYR A 51 -11.46 -22.66 -9.77
C TYR A 51 -10.48 -23.82 -10.00
N ARG A 52 -10.12 -24.09 -11.25
CA ARG A 52 -9.16 -25.15 -11.59
C ARG A 52 -7.77 -24.87 -11.01
N ILE A 53 -7.31 -23.62 -11.06
CA ILE A 53 -6.03 -23.21 -10.48
C ILE A 53 -6.08 -23.36 -8.95
N ALA A 54 -7.11 -22.81 -8.29
CA ALA A 54 -7.28 -22.89 -6.83
C ALA A 54 -7.27 -24.33 -6.32
N ARG A 55 -7.99 -25.23 -7.03
CA ARG A 55 -8.04 -26.66 -6.71
C ARG A 55 -6.67 -27.33 -6.75
N VAL A 56 -5.84 -27.03 -7.76
CA VAL A 56 -4.49 -27.61 -7.88
C VAL A 56 -3.54 -27.04 -6.83
N LEU A 57 -3.72 -25.77 -6.46
CA LEU A 57 -2.94 -25.13 -5.39
C LEU A 57 -3.41 -25.49 -3.98
N GLY A 58 -4.53 -26.22 -3.86
CA GLY A 58 -5.10 -26.63 -2.57
C GLY A 58 -5.58 -25.45 -1.72
N ILE A 59 -6.11 -24.39 -2.35
CA ILE A 59 -6.66 -23.21 -1.67
C ILE A 59 -8.08 -22.92 -2.12
N SER A 60 -8.81 -22.15 -1.32
CA SER A 60 -10.14 -21.69 -1.72
C SER A 60 -10.05 -20.66 -2.86
N MET A 61 -11.17 -20.46 -3.57
CA MET A 61 -11.24 -19.40 -4.58
C MET A 61 -11.02 -18.03 -3.94
N ASP A 62 -11.59 -17.78 -2.75
CA ASP A 62 -11.41 -16.51 -2.03
C ASP A 62 -9.95 -16.27 -1.65
N GLU A 63 -9.27 -17.31 -1.14
CA GLU A 63 -7.84 -17.23 -0.83
C GLU A 63 -7.01 -16.96 -2.08
N LEU A 64 -7.33 -17.59 -3.21
CA LEU A 64 -6.69 -17.30 -4.49
C LEU A 64 -6.88 -15.82 -4.87
N PHE A 65 -8.10 -15.29 -4.76
CA PHE A 65 -8.41 -13.88 -5.03
C PHE A 65 -7.61 -12.94 -4.13
N ILE A 66 -7.57 -13.24 -2.84
CA ILE A 66 -6.80 -12.50 -1.85
C ILE A 66 -5.33 -12.50 -2.26
N GLN A 67 -4.74 -13.65 -2.57
CA GLN A 67 -3.31 -13.74 -2.90
C GLN A 67 -2.92 -13.01 -4.20
N PHE A 68 -3.80 -13.00 -5.21
CA PHE A 68 -3.55 -12.27 -6.46
C PHE A 68 -3.83 -10.78 -6.36
N THR A 69 -4.68 -10.35 -5.42
CA THR A 69 -4.93 -8.93 -5.13
C THR A 69 -3.94 -8.37 -4.11
N GLN A 70 -3.35 -9.22 -3.26
CA GLN A 70 -2.29 -8.91 -2.30
C GLN A 70 -0.91 -8.70 -2.96
N LYS A 71 -0.86 -7.92 -4.04
CA LYS A 71 0.38 -7.27 -4.46
C LYS A 71 0.81 -6.16 -3.49
N ASP A 72 -0.04 -5.84 -2.50
CA ASP A 72 0.18 -4.75 -1.56
C ASP A 72 -0.18 -5.17 -0.12
N ASN A 73 0.31 -6.31 0.35
CA ASN A 73 0.60 -6.44 1.79
C ASN A 73 1.90 -5.67 2.11
N GLY A 74 1.92 -4.38 1.73
CA GLY A 74 2.61 -3.42 2.56
C GLY A 74 2.10 -3.62 3.98
N GLN A 75 3.02 -3.62 4.95
CA GLN A 75 2.73 -3.81 6.37
C GLN A 75 1.38 -3.19 6.76
N PRO A 76 0.58 -3.84 7.63
CA PRO A 76 -0.67 -3.28 8.10
C PRO A 76 -0.41 -1.84 8.50
N ILE A 77 -1.16 -0.93 7.87
CA ILE A 77 -0.96 0.50 8.10
C ILE A 77 -1.19 0.72 9.59
N LYS A 78 -0.12 1.08 10.28
CA LYS A 78 -0.17 1.35 11.71
C LYS A 78 -1.08 2.53 11.97
N ASP A 79 -1.70 2.53 13.14
CA ASP A 79 -2.38 3.70 13.67
C ASP A 79 -1.35 4.81 13.91
N PHE A 80 -1.80 6.06 13.78
CA PHE A 80 -0.95 7.23 13.95
C PHE A 80 -1.75 8.45 14.42
N LEU A 81 -1.01 9.46 14.84
CA LEU A 81 -1.57 10.74 15.27
C LEU A 81 -1.39 11.78 14.17
N LEU A 82 -2.40 12.61 13.98
CA LEU A 82 -2.26 13.88 13.28
C LEU A 82 -1.85 14.94 14.28
N MET A 83 -0.71 15.55 14.01
CA MET A 83 -0.11 16.58 14.83
C MET A 83 -0.28 17.95 14.15
N TRP A 84 -0.42 19.00 14.96
CA TRP A 84 -0.19 20.39 14.56
C TRP A 84 0.96 20.93 15.40
N GLU A 85 2.13 21.14 14.78
CA GLU A 85 3.36 21.31 15.56
C GLU A 85 3.51 20.16 16.56
N ASP A 86 3.57 20.42 17.87
CA ASP A 86 3.67 19.38 18.90
C ASP A 86 2.32 19.05 19.58
N GLU A 87 1.21 19.60 19.07
CA GLU A 87 -0.15 19.36 19.56
C GLU A 87 -0.80 18.18 18.83
N VAL A 88 -1.38 17.23 19.57
CA VAL A 88 -2.18 16.14 18.97
C VAL A 88 -3.58 16.67 18.64
N ILE A 89 -3.95 16.66 17.36
CA ILE A 89 -5.25 17.20 16.90
C ILE A 89 -6.22 16.11 16.40
N ALA A 90 -5.73 14.92 16.04
CA ALA A 90 -6.57 13.76 15.80
C ALA A 90 -5.80 12.44 15.99
N SER A 91 -6.50 11.35 16.30
CA SER A 91 -5.98 9.99 16.21
C SER A 91 -6.63 9.23 15.06
N ILE A 92 -5.83 8.52 14.27
CA ILE A 92 -6.25 7.79 13.08
C ILE A 92 -6.10 6.30 13.35
N ARG A 93 -7.21 5.57 13.23
CA ARG A 93 -7.26 4.12 13.32
C ARG A 93 -7.58 3.51 11.96
N VAL A 94 -6.68 2.69 11.43
CA VAL A 94 -6.80 2.17 10.07
C VAL A 94 -7.33 0.74 10.11
N GLY A 95 -8.60 0.57 9.76
CA GLY A 95 -9.23 -0.75 9.59
C GLY A 95 -9.03 -1.32 8.18
N GLU A 96 -9.60 -2.51 7.94
CA GLU A 96 -9.49 -3.20 6.65
C GLU A 96 -10.17 -2.44 5.50
N THR A 97 -11.36 -1.89 5.74
CA THR A 97 -12.20 -1.24 4.72
C THR A 97 -12.41 0.25 4.96
N THR A 98 -12.38 0.68 6.22
CA THR A 98 -12.60 2.06 6.65
C THR A 98 -11.49 2.55 7.58
N VAL A 99 -11.34 3.87 7.63
CA VAL A 99 -10.42 4.57 8.53
C VAL A 99 -11.26 5.43 9.47
N LYS A 100 -11.05 5.25 10.77
CA LYS A 100 -11.71 6.02 11.82
C LYS A 100 -10.81 7.15 12.28
N ILE A 101 -11.34 8.36 12.30
CA ILE A 101 -10.64 9.57 12.70
C ILE A 101 -11.35 10.12 13.93
N GLN A 102 -10.63 10.17 15.05
CA GLN A 102 -11.10 10.85 16.24
C GLN A 102 -10.43 12.21 16.30
N ARG A 103 -11.17 13.27 15.94
CA ARG A 103 -10.69 14.66 15.96
C ARG A 103 -10.84 15.25 17.36
N PHE A 104 -9.77 15.83 17.89
CA PHE A 104 -9.73 16.53 19.18
C PHE A 104 -9.84 18.05 19.02
N ASP A 105 -9.45 18.56 17.85
CA ASP A 105 -9.60 19.97 17.46
C ASP A 105 -10.49 20.04 16.20
N VAL A 106 -11.48 20.92 16.17
CA VAL A 106 -12.38 21.10 15.01
C VAL A 106 -12.05 22.33 14.18
N ASN A 107 -10.94 23.02 14.47
CA ASN A 107 -10.49 24.18 13.73
C ASN A 107 -10.22 23.81 12.26
N PRO A 108 -10.92 24.42 11.30
CA PRO A 108 -10.82 24.05 9.90
C PRO A 108 -9.42 24.26 9.31
N ILE A 109 -8.62 25.17 9.86
CA ILE A 109 -7.24 25.43 9.40
C ILE A 109 -6.30 24.28 9.79
N LYS A 110 -6.58 23.60 10.90
CA LYS A 110 -5.75 22.50 11.40
C LYS A 110 -6.15 21.13 10.83
N GLN A 111 -7.26 21.05 10.12
CA GLN A 111 -7.85 19.77 9.71
C GLN A 111 -7.50 19.37 8.28
N ILE A 112 -7.12 18.11 8.11
CA ILE A 112 -6.93 17.49 6.79
C ILE A 112 -7.99 16.41 6.50
N PHE A 113 -8.69 15.96 7.54
CA PHE A 113 -9.80 15.01 7.46
C PHE A 113 -11.12 15.77 7.63
N TYR A 114 -12.08 15.51 6.74
CA TYR A 114 -13.37 16.20 6.70
C TYR A 114 -14.51 15.45 7.41
N LYS A 115 -14.29 14.19 7.78
CA LYS A 115 -15.25 13.29 8.47
C LYS A 115 -14.52 12.41 9.48
N ASP A 116 -15.28 11.87 10.44
CA ASP A 116 -14.75 10.96 11.47
C ASP A 116 -14.63 9.50 11.01
N GLU A 117 -15.17 9.18 9.84
CA GLU A 117 -14.99 7.90 9.18
C GLU A 117 -14.94 8.11 7.65
N ILE A 118 -13.95 7.50 7.00
CA ILE A 118 -13.75 7.56 5.54
C ILE A 118 -13.36 6.18 5.00
N SER A 119 -13.55 5.97 3.70
CA SER A 119 -13.06 4.78 3.02
C SER A 119 -11.53 4.74 2.93
N ARG A 120 -10.97 3.54 2.74
CA ARG A 120 -9.54 3.35 2.44
C ARG A 120 -9.08 4.11 1.19
N PHE A 121 -9.96 4.24 0.20
CA PHE A 121 -9.69 5.00 -1.03
C PHE A 121 -9.55 6.50 -0.74
N GLU A 122 -10.53 7.10 -0.05
CA GLU A 122 -10.47 8.51 0.36
C GLU A 122 -9.23 8.79 1.23
N PHE A 123 -8.90 7.87 2.13
CA PHE A 123 -7.70 7.94 2.94
C PHE A 123 -6.42 7.95 2.09
N GLY A 124 -6.32 7.06 1.10
CA GLY A 124 -5.20 7.01 0.16
C GLY A 124 -5.03 8.32 -0.62
N GLU A 125 -6.13 8.95 -1.05
CA GLU A 125 -6.10 10.26 -1.72
C GLU A 125 -5.61 11.39 -0.80
N ILE A 126 -5.98 11.37 0.49
CA ILE A 126 -5.47 12.33 1.47
C ILE A 126 -3.96 12.17 1.65
N LEU A 127 -3.46 10.93 1.77
CA LEU A 127 -2.01 10.68 1.87
C LEU A 127 -1.27 11.08 0.59
N ARG A 128 -1.84 10.78 -0.59
CA ARG A 128 -1.27 11.17 -1.89
C ARG A 128 -1.09 12.69 -1.99
N ARG A 129 -2.06 13.49 -1.50
CA ARG A 129 -1.95 14.96 -1.44
C ARG A 129 -0.83 15.47 -0.53
N ARG A 130 -0.30 14.63 0.37
CA ARG A 130 0.84 14.94 1.25
C ARG A 130 2.18 14.49 0.65
N CYS A 131 2.17 13.88 -0.54
CA CYS A 131 3.36 13.42 -1.25
C CYS A 131 3.78 14.40 -2.35
N TRP A 132 4.94 14.15 -2.97
CA TRP A 132 5.28 14.79 -4.23
C TRP A 132 4.35 14.32 -5.36
N ASP A 133 4.27 15.11 -6.44
CA ASP A 133 3.56 14.70 -7.66
C ASP A 133 4.16 13.40 -8.22
N GLU A 134 3.31 12.40 -8.45
CA GLU A 134 3.71 11.09 -8.99
C GLU A 134 4.21 11.17 -10.45
N HIS A 135 3.86 12.25 -11.17
CA HIS A 135 4.25 12.48 -12.57
C HIS A 135 5.46 13.39 -12.75
N ARG A 136 6.11 13.83 -11.66
CA ARG A 136 7.33 14.66 -11.78
C ARG A 136 8.42 13.90 -12.56
N PRO A 137 9.21 14.58 -13.41
CA PRO A 137 10.22 13.91 -14.24
C PRO A 137 11.25 13.11 -13.44
N ASP A 138 11.58 13.56 -12.23
CA ASP A 138 12.60 13.00 -11.34
C ASP A 138 12.01 12.17 -10.17
N ILE A 139 10.80 11.64 -10.32
CA ILE A 139 10.14 10.92 -9.22
C ILE A 139 10.92 9.69 -8.78
N LYS A 140 11.53 8.97 -9.73
CA LYS A 140 12.26 7.74 -9.47
C LYS A 140 13.51 8.00 -8.63
N GLU A 141 14.21 9.08 -8.92
CA GLU A 141 15.38 9.54 -8.19
C GLU A 141 15.01 9.91 -6.77
N VAL A 142 13.92 10.67 -6.60
CA VAL A 142 13.41 11.10 -5.28
C VAL A 142 12.99 9.90 -4.44
N LEU A 143 12.27 8.94 -5.02
CA LEU A 143 11.88 7.70 -4.34
C LEU A 143 13.12 6.90 -3.92
N LYS A 144 14.12 6.78 -4.81
CA LYS A 144 15.38 6.09 -4.51
C LYS A 144 16.15 6.76 -3.37
N MET A 145 16.16 8.09 -3.28
CA MET A 145 16.80 8.82 -2.17
C MET A 145 16.19 8.51 -0.80
N ILE A 146 14.90 8.18 -0.77
CA ILE A 146 14.21 7.75 0.45
C ILE A 146 14.11 6.22 0.58
N GLY A 147 14.77 5.46 -0.31
CA GLY A 147 14.82 4.00 -0.25
C GLY A 147 13.55 3.30 -0.74
N LEU A 148 12.78 3.91 -1.64
CA LEU A 148 11.60 3.32 -2.27
C LEU A 148 11.82 3.08 -3.77
N ASP A 149 11.33 1.95 -4.27
CA ASP A 149 11.40 1.57 -5.68
C ASP A 149 10.15 1.98 -6.48
N GLU A 150 9.06 2.30 -5.78
CA GLU A 150 7.76 2.62 -6.37
C GLU A 150 7.06 3.74 -5.60
N PHE A 151 6.14 4.43 -6.27
CA PHE A 151 5.33 5.47 -5.66
C PHE A 151 4.25 4.85 -4.79
N ASN A 152 4.47 4.83 -3.48
CA ASN A 152 3.49 4.36 -2.51
C ASN A 152 3.22 5.48 -1.47
N PRO A 153 2.05 6.15 -1.51
CA PRO A 153 1.75 7.28 -0.64
C PRO A 153 1.93 6.99 0.85
N TYR A 154 1.55 5.78 1.29
CA TYR A 154 1.71 5.40 2.69
C TYR A 154 3.18 5.29 3.10
N LYS A 155 3.99 4.55 2.33
CA LYS A 155 5.42 4.41 2.61
C LYS A 155 6.14 5.76 2.55
N ILE A 156 5.75 6.63 1.62
CA ILE A 156 6.29 7.99 1.54
C ILE A 156 5.95 8.76 2.82
N CYS A 157 4.68 8.78 3.23
CA CYS A 157 4.25 9.46 4.45
C CYS A 157 4.89 8.90 5.72
N MET A 158 5.19 7.60 5.79
CA MET A 158 5.96 7.01 6.90
C MET A 158 7.36 7.63 7.03
N ILE A 159 8.02 7.91 5.90
CA ILE A 159 9.40 8.44 5.90
C ILE A 159 9.42 9.96 6.07
N THR A 160 8.49 10.65 5.39
CA THR A 160 8.41 12.12 5.36
C THR A 160 7.53 12.69 6.47
N HIS A 161 6.83 11.83 7.22
CA HIS A 161 5.79 12.18 8.17
C HIS A 161 4.63 12.96 7.54
N GLY A 162 4.46 12.89 6.22
CA GLY A 162 3.45 13.67 5.48
C GLY A 162 3.60 15.18 5.66
N LYS A 163 4.75 15.66 6.13
CA LYS A 163 5.00 17.07 6.44
C LYS A 163 4.99 17.90 5.16
N MET A 164 4.11 18.90 5.10
CA MET A 164 4.08 19.86 3.99
C MET A 164 4.75 21.17 4.37
N VAL A 165 5.28 21.91 3.39
CA VAL A 165 5.82 23.25 3.64
C VAL A 165 4.71 24.26 3.91
N GLN A 166 3.52 24.07 3.32
CA GLN A 166 2.41 25.03 3.40
C GLN A 166 1.69 25.05 4.75
N ASP A 167 1.84 24.03 5.58
CA ASP A 167 1.13 23.91 6.84
C ASP A 167 1.98 23.35 7.99
N LYS A 168 1.38 23.34 9.19
CA LYS A 168 2.01 22.85 10.42
C LYS A 168 1.64 21.40 10.74
N THR A 169 0.92 20.72 9.86
CA THR A 169 0.46 19.35 10.08
C THR A 169 1.52 18.31 9.72
N TRP A 170 1.53 17.20 10.45
CA TRP A 170 2.35 16.02 10.16
C TRP A 170 1.79 14.78 10.88
N PHE A 171 2.24 13.61 10.47
CA PHE A 171 1.85 12.31 11.03
C PHE A 171 2.91 11.80 12.01
N LYS A 172 2.51 11.50 13.24
CA LYS A 172 3.37 10.86 14.23
C LYS A 172 2.97 9.40 14.41
N PHE A 173 3.88 8.49 14.08
CA PHE A 173 3.63 7.06 14.15
C PHE A 173 3.94 6.50 15.54
N GLU A 174 3.34 5.35 15.85
CA GLU A 174 3.51 4.69 17.13
C GLU A 174 4.99 4.39 17.44
N GLY A 175 5.42 4.75 18.65
CA GLY A 175 6.79 4.55 19.13
C GLY A 175 7.76 5.70 18.81
N GLU A 176 7.35 6.71 18.06
CA GLU A 176 8.21 7.85 17.74
C GLU A 176 8.26 8.89 18.86
N THR A 177 9.46 9.39 19.14
CA THR A 177 9.69 10.47 20.13
C THR A 177 10.03 11.81 19.47
N ILE A 178 9.95 11.91 18.14
CA ILE A 178 10.30 13.14 17.41
C ILE A 178 9.30 14.28 17.69
N CYS A 179 9.77 15.51 17.49
CA CYS A 179 8.97 16.73 17.60
C CYS A 179 8.99 17.54 16.29
N TYR A 180 8.16 18.57 16.22
CA TYR A 180 8.04 19.41 15.03
C TYR A 180 9.36 20.06 14.62
N ALA A 181 10.20 20.44 15.58
CA ALA A 181 11.49 21.05 15.31
C ALA A 181 12.45 20.11 14.55
N ASP A 182 12.36 18.80 14.78
CA ASP A 182 13.17 17.80 14.06
C ASP A 182 12.81 17.75 12.57
N LEU A 183 11.54 17.98 12.24
CA LEU A 183 11.04 17.99 10.87
C LEU A 183 11.43 19.25 10.09
N LEU A 184 11.71 20.36 10.78
CA LEU A 184 12.19 21.60 10.16
C LEU A 184 13.67 21.53 9.77
N ARG A 185 14.45 20.69 10.47
CA ARG A 185 15.92 20.63 10.37
C ARG A 185 16.43 19.78 9.20
N LYS A 186 15.58 19.06 8.47
CA LYS A 186 15.97 18.29 7.26
C LYS A 186 16.24 19.16 6.01
N LYS A 187 16.72 20.39 6.19
CA LYS A 187 17.51 21.11 5.17
C LYS A 187 18.96 20.99 5.62
N ASN A 188 19.72 20.08 5.02
CA ASN A 188 21.18 20.10 4.81
C ASN A 188 21.68 18.66 4.52
N ALA A 189 21.34 18.13 3.36
CA ALA A 189 22.21 17.20 2.66
C ALA A 189 22.56 17.89 1.35
N SER A 190 23.69 18.60 1.39
CA SER A 190 24.38 19.24 0.27
C SER A 190 24.92 18.18 -0.68
#